data_AF-A0A534MYT6-F1
#
_entry.id   AF-A0A534MYT6-F1
#
_cell.length_a   1.000
_cell.length_b   1.000
_cell.length_c   1.000
_cell.angle_alpha   90.00
_cell.angle_beta   90.00
_cell.angle_gamma   90.00
#
_symmetry.space_group_name_H-M   'P 1'
#
loop_
_entity.id
_entity.type
_entity.pdbx_description
1 polymer ?
#
loop_
_entity_poly.entity_id
_entity_poly.type
_entity_poly.pdbx_seq_one_letter_code
_entity_poly.pdbx_strand_id
1 'polypeptide(L)' 'NVGALLTHTVVACIGPITQKTVEEMGIRVDVVPRDYTIPGLTQAIVEYFNRRQVPGIRQ' A
#
# COMPACT_ATOMS: atom_id res chain seq x y z
N ASN A 1 -14.55 -7.09 -10.79
CA ASN A 1 -14.43 -5.72 -10.23
C ASN A 1 -12.96 -5.31 -10.32
N VAL A 2 -12.60 -4.05 -10.07
CA VAL A 2 -11.20 -3.58 -10.13
C VAL A 2 -10.31 -4.22 -9.05
N GLY A 3 -10.86 -4.55 -7.89
CA GLY A 3 -10.13 -5.23 -6.81
C GLY A 3 -9.51 -6.57 -7.21
N ALA A 4 -10.21 -7.35 -8.04
CA ALA A 4 -9.71 -8.65 -8.55
C ALA A 4 -8.52 -8.52 -9.51
N LEU A 5 -8.29 -7.36 -10.12
CA LEU A 5 -7.10 -7.10 -10.94
C LEU A 5 -5.88 -6.75 -10.08
N LEU A 6 -6.10 -6.29 -8.85
CA LEU A 6 -5.07 -5.83 -7.93
C LEU A 6 -4.64 -6.91 -6.94
N THR A 7 -5.04 -8.17 -7.13
CA THR A 7 -4.79 -9.27 -6.19
C THR A 7 -3.31 -9.51 -5.90
N HIS A 8 -2.43 -9.21 -6.87
CA HIS A 8 -0.96 -9.32 -6.73
C HIS A 8 -0.24 -7.97 -6.64
N THR A 9 -1.00 -6.87 -6.58
CA THR A 9 -0.46 -5.51 -6.51
C THR A 9 -0.61 -4.97 -5.11
N VAL A 10 0.47 -4.40 -4.54
CA VAL A 10 0.41 -3.72 -3.24
C VAL A 10 -0.21 -2.35 -3.43
N VAL A 11 -1.26 -2.05 -2.66
CA VAL A 11 -1.99 -0.77 -2.75
C VAL A 11 -1.61 0.13 -1.58
N ALA A 12 -1.07 1.31 -1.89
CA ALA A 12 -0.70 2.31 -0.89
C ALA A 12 -1.57 3.57 -1.02
N CYS A 13 -1.94 4.19 0.10
CA CYS A 13 -2.72 5.42 0.14
C CYS A 13 -2.01 6.46 1.02
N ILE A 14 -2.11 7.75 0.65
CA ILE A 14 -1.44 8.85 1.37
C ILE A 14 -2.06 9.14 2.76
N GLY A 15 -3.33 8.78 2.96
CA GLY A 15 -4.03 9.04 4.22
C GLY A 15 -5.42 8.38 4.31
N PRO A 16 -6.10 8.55 5.45
CA PRO A 16 -7.29 7.77 5.83
C PRO A 16 -8.54 8.07 4.98
N ILE A 17 -8.64 9.27 4.42
CA ILE A 17 -9.76 9.63 3.54
C ILE A 17 -9.68 8.81 2.24
N THR A 18 -8.51 8.81 1.59
CA THR A 18 -8.28 8.01 0.38
C THR A 18 -8.43 6.52 0.67
N GLN A 19 -7.93 6.04 1.80
CA GLN A 19 -8.11 4.66 2.23
C GLN A 19 -9.59 4.26 2.24
N LYS A 20 -10.43 5.04 2.93
CA LYS A 20 -11.86 4.78 3.03
C LYS A 20 -12.53 4.72 1.65
N THR A 21 -12.24 5.68 0.77
CA THR A 21 -12.79 5.70 -0.59
C THR A 21 -12.38 4.47 -1.42
N VAL A 22 -11.12 4.03 -1.29
CA VAL A 22 -10.60 2.85 -1.98
C VAL A 22 -11.26 1.57 -1.46
N GLU A 23 -11.47 1.46 -0.15
CA GLU A 23 -12.17 0.35 0.50
C GLU A 23 -13.65 0.28 0.08
N GLU A 24 -14.34 1.44 -0.02
CA GLU A 24 -15.71 1.54 -0.54
C GLU A 24 -15.84 1.03 -2.00
N MET A 25 -14.75 1.09 -2.78
CA MET A 25 -14.67 0.51 -4.14
C MET A 25 -14.36 -0.99 -4.15
N GLY A 26 -14.24 -1.63 -2.97
CA GLY A 26 -13.89 -3.04 -2.84
C GLY A 26 -12.43 -3.34 -3.13
N ILE A 27 -11.54 -2.36 -2.99
CA ILE A 27 -10.09 -2.52 -3.14
C ILE A 27 -9.47 -2.54 -1.73
N ARG A 28 -8.62 -3.53 -1.46
CA ARG A 28 -7.87 -3.58 -0.20
C ARG A 28 -6.75 -2.53 -0.21
N VAL A 29 -6.47 -1.92 0.93
CA VAL A 29 -5.31 -1.05 1.12
C VAL A 29 -4.28 -1.79 1.98
N ASP A 30 -3.05 -1.88 1.48
CA ASP A 30 -1.96 -2.60 2.12
C ASP A 30 -1.06 -1.67 2.95
N VAL A 31 -0.93 -0.40 2.54
CA VAL A 31 -0.02 0.57 3.16
C VAL A 31 -0.70 1.93 3.34
N VAL A 32 -0.66 2.46 4.56
CA VAL A 32 -1.00 3.85 4.88
C VAL A 32 0.07 4.39 5.83
N PRO A 33 0.73 5.51 5.52
CA PRO A 33 1.76 6.05 6.39
C PRO A 33 1.16 6.68 7.64
N ARG A 34 1.95 6.75 8.71
CA ARG A 34 1.59 7.51 9.91
C ARG A 34 1.56 9.01 9.64
N ASP A 35 2.59 9.49 8.93
CA ASP A 35 2.72 10.89 8.54
C ASP A 35 2.22 11.03 7.10
N TYR A 36 1.14 11.78 6.89
CA TYR A 36 0.48 11.97 5.59
C TYR A 36 1.26 12.89 4.65
N THR A 37 2.52 12.55 4.41
CA THR A 37 3.48 13.30 3.62
C THR A 37 4.13 12.36 2.61
N ILE A 38 4.69 12.91 1.53
CA ILE A 38 5.39 12.11 0.52
C ILE A 38 6.57 11.31 1.11
N PRO A 39 7.44 11.89 1.97
CA PRO A 39 8.47 11.11 2.65
C PRO A 39 7.91 9.99 3.53
N GLY A 40 6.84 10.27 4.29
CA GLY A 40 6.17 9.28 5.14
C GLY A 40 5.59 8.11 4.33
N LEU A 41 4.94 8.39 3.21
CA LEU A 41 4.41 7.36 2.31
C LEU A 41 5.52 6.49 1.71
N THR A 42 6.60 7.12 1.24
CA THR A 42 7.74 6.42 0.65
C THR A 42 8.38 5.49 1.68
N GLN A 43 8.59 5.98 2.89
CA GLN A 43 9.14 5.19 4.00
C GLN A 43 8.24 4.00 4.35
N ALA A 44 6.92 4.22 4.45
CA ALA A 44 5.96 3.15 4.75
C ALA A 44 5.95 2.05 3.67
N ILE A 45 6.11 2.41 2.39
CA ILE A 45 6.23 1.45 1.29
C ILE A 45 7.51 0.63 1.43
N VAL A 46 8.65 1.28 1.68
CA VAL A 46 9.94 0.59 1.87
C VAL A 46 9.87 -0.38 3.06
N GLU A 47 9.32 0.05 4.20
CA GLU A 47 9.16 -0.80 5.38
C GLU A 47 8.27 -2.01 5.12
N TYR A 48 7.18 -1.84 4.36
CA TYR A 48 6.28 -2.94 4.00
C TYR A 48 7.03 -4.05 3.26
N PHE A 49 7.85 -3.68 2.27
CA PHE A 49 8.63 -4.62 1.47
C PHE A 49 9.87 -5.15 2.19
N ASN A 50 10.41 -4.43 3.18
CA ASN A 50 11.48 -4.97 4.03
C ASN A 50 10.96 -6.03 5.01
N ARG A 51 9.74 -5.86 5.53
CA ARG A 51 9.10 -6.81 6.46
C ARG A 51 8.64 -8.08 5.75
N ARG A 52 8.20 -7.96 4.50
CA ARG A 52 7.94 -9.12 3.65
C ARG A 52 9.25 -9.55 3.01
N GLN A 53 9.86 -10.63 3.47
CA GLN A 53 10.96 -11.25 2.72
C GLN A 53 10.43 -11.63 1.33
N VAL A 54 10.67 -10.79 0.33
CA VAL A 54 10.25 -11.06 -1.05
C VAL A 54 11.20 -12.13 -1.57
N PRO A 55 10.74 -13.37 -1.86
CA PRO A 55 11.60 -14.36 -2.48
C PRO A 55 11.82 -13.90 -3.92
N GLY A 56 12.97 -13.27 -4.21
CA GLY A 56 13.40 -13.03 -5.59
C GLY A 56 14.00 -11.67 -5.94
N ILE A 57 13.99 -10.67 -5.06
CA ILE A 57 14.70 -9.41 -5.32
C ILE A 57 15.90 -9.34 -4.37
N ARG A 58 16.98 -10.01 -4.77
CA ARG A 58 18.30 -9.73 -4.22
C ARG A 58 18.79 -8.42 -4.84
N GLN A 59 19.29 -7.51 -4.01
CA GLN A 59 20.37 -6.62 -4.44
C GLN A 59 21.67 -7.45 -4.52
#